data_AF-A0A6L7X564-F1
#
_entry.id   AF-A0A6L7X564-F1
#
_cell.length_a   1.000
_cell.length_b   1.000
_cell.length_c   1.000
_cell.angle_alpha   90.00
_cell.angle_beta   90.00
_cell.angle_gamma   90.00
#
_symmetry.space_group_name_H-M   'P 1'
#
loop_
_entity.id
_entity.type
_entity.pdbx_description
1 polymer ?
#
loop_
_entity_poly.entity_id
_entity_poly.type
_entity_poly.pdbx_seq_one_letter_code
_entity_poly.pdbx_strand_id
1 'polypeptide(L)'
;MSFTQHIVRRAVAKNGDLVRGDLEASLGRLEAPVRHLDFETFAPAIPRFVGTRPYGSIPFLFSVHTEGIGTHQHEDYLHEGADDPRPMLAERLIQALGTHGSICVYSKFEYEVIRGLIHALPGRAEALQRILRRLVDLHAVIRRHYYHPAFRGSFSLKSVLPALTDTNYDDLSIADGQLASVRYMKALTTDDEAERRAIFGDLRAYCARDTMATVEVLAAIRRRASMPQAESQQQE
;
A
#
# COMPACT_ATOMS: atom_id res chain seq x y z
N MET A 1 -3.33 -24.11 -18.33
CA MET A 1 -3.38 -23.83 -16.89
C MET A 1 -2.57 -22.55 -16.65
N SER A 2 -3.12 -21.54 -16.00
CA SER A 2 -2.39 -20.28 -15.74
C SER A 2 -1.26 -20.48 -14.72
N PHE A 3 -0.29 -19.56 -14.69
CA PHE A 3 0.79 -19.56 -13.69
C PHE A 3 0.23 -19.63 -12.26
N THR A 4 -0.81 -18.84 -11.97
CA THR A 4 -1.49 -18.87 -10.66
C THR A 4 -2.12 -20.22 -10.37
N GLN A 5 -2.83 -20.83 -11.34
CA GLN A 5 -3.44 -22.16 -11.14
C GLN A 5 -2.38 -23.24 -10.87
N HIS A 6 -1.21 -23.15 -11.53
CA HIS A 6 -0.10 -24.07 -11.30
C HIS A 6 0.49 -23.92 -9.89
N ILE A 7 0.72 -22.69 -9.43
CA ILE A 7 1.21 -22.41 -8.07
C ILE A 7 0.22 -22.86 -7.01
N VAL A 8 -1.06 -22.52 -7.17
CA VAL A 8 -2.14 -22.91 -6.24
C VAL A 8 -2.17 -24.44 -6.11
N ARG A 9 -2.15 -25.16 -7.24
CA ARG A 9 -2.15 -26.63 -7.23
C ARG A 9 -0.94 -27.20 -6.48
N ARG A 10 0.27 -26.69 -6.71
CA ARG A 10 1.49 -27.19 -6.03
C ARG A 10 1.44 -26.95 -4.53
N ALA A 11 1.04 -25.76 -4.09
CA ALA A 11 0.97 -25.43 -2.66
C ALA A 11 -0.08 -26.26 -1.92
N VAL A 12 -1.27 -26.45 -2.51
CA VAL A 12 -2.32 -27.30 -1.95
C VAL A 12 -1.86 -28.76 -1.87
N ALA A 13 -1.23 -29.28 -2.93
CA ALA A 13 -0.74 -30.66 -2.95
C ALA A 13 0.35 -30.94 -1.90
N LYS A 14 1.17 -29.93 -1.58
CA LYS A 14 2.21 -30.02 -0.54
C LYS A 14 1.71 -29.71 0.87
N ASN A 15 0.46 -29.27 1.04
CA ASN A 15 -0.09 -28.77 2.30
C ASN A 15 0.83 -27.76 3.02
N GLY A 16 1.43 -26.85 2.25
CA GLY A 16 2.43 -25.91 2.74
C GLY A 16 2.61 -24.71 1.81
N ASP A 17 3.32 -23.68 2.28
CA ASP A 17 3.66 -22.54 1.45
C ASP A 17 4.69 -22.90 0.37
N LEU A 18 4.59 -22.18 -0.75
CA LEU A 18 5.56 -22.25 -1.84
C LEU A 18 6.48 -21.04 -1.73
N VAL A 19 7.76 -21.31 -1.45
CA VAL A 19 8.83 -20.32 -1.39
C VAL A 19 9.79 -20.57 -2.54
N ARG A 20 9.99 -19.58 -3.43
CA ARG A 20 11.04 -19.68 -4.45
C ARG A 20 12.40 -19.36 -3.83
N GLY A 21 13.44 -20.08 -4.27
CA GLY A 21 14.80 -19.92 -3.72
C GLY A 21 15.43 -18.54 -3.94
N ASP A 22 14.87 -17.71 -4.83
CA ASP A 22 15.31 -16.34 -5.08
C ASP A 22 14.52 -15.28 -4.30
N LEU A 23 13.63 -15.68 -3.37
CA LEU A 23 12.82 -14.75 -2.57
C LEU A 23 13.69 -13.78 -1.76
N GLU A 24 14.71 -14.27 -1.06
CA GLU A 24 15.60 -13.42 -0.25
C GLU A 24 16.30 -12.36 -1.11
N ALA A 25 16.86 -12.77 -2.25
CA ALA A 25 17.51 -11.86 -3.20
C ALA A 25 16.53 -10.84 -3.81
N SER A 26 15.24 -11.21 -3.97
CA SER A 26 14.22 -10.28 -4.45
C SER A 26 13.88 -9.18 -3.43
N LEU A 27 13.99 -9.48 -2.13
CA LEU A 27 13.76 -8.56 -1.01
C LEU A 27 15.00 -7.73 -0.66
N GLY A 28 16.21 -8.24 -0.93
CA GLY A 28 17.51 -7.60 -0.66
C GLY A 28 17.76 -6.28 -1.40
N ARG A 29 16.77 -5.74 -2.10
CA ARG A 29 16.76 -4.39 -2.69
C ARG A 29 16.25 -3.31 -1.72
N LEU A 30 15.79 -3.71 -0.54
CA LEU A 30 15.25 -2.79 0.46
C LEU A 30 16.38 -2.17 1.30
N GLU A 31 16.57 -0.87 1.14
CA GLU A 31 17.55 -0.05 1.85
C GLU A 31 16.90 0.68 3.03
N ALA A 32 17.56 0.69 4.18
CA ALA A 32 17.05 1.39 5.35
C ALA A 32 17.17 2.93 5.21
N PRO A 33 16.26 3.71 5.82
CA PRO A 33 15.03 3.24 6.45
C PRO A 33 13.98 2.84 5.40
N VAL A 34 13.28 1.73 5.64
CA VAL A 34 12.17 1.28 4.79
C VAL A 34 10.91 1.99 5.23
N ARG A 35 10.25 2.66 4.29
CA ARG A 35 8.98 3.37 4.51
C ARG A 35 7.87 2.68 3.73
N HIS A 36 6.74 2.42 4.37
CA HIS A 36 5.55 1.84 3.77
C HIS A 36 4.57 2.94 3.46
N LEU A 37 4.16 3.07 2.20
CA LEU A 37 3.32 4.16 1.71
C LEU A 37 2.01 3.62 1.14
N ASP A 38 0.92 4.31 1.46
CA ASP A 38 -0.41 4.09 0.91
C ASP A 38 -1.12 5.44 0.67
N PHE A 39 -2.04 5.49 -0.29
CA PHE A 39 -2.84 6.67 -0.62
C PHE A 39 -4.32 6.35 -0.65
N GLU A 40 -5.13 7.28 -0.13
CA GLU A 40 -6.54 7.36 -0.50
C GLU A 40 -6.77 8.45 -1.54
N THR A 41 -7.63 8.12 -2.51
CA THR A 41 -7.95 9.01 -3.62
C THR A 41 -9.44 9.07 -3.85
N PHE A 42 -9.92 10.17 -4.41
CA PHE A 42 -11.29 10.30 -4.90
C PHE A 42 -11.30 10.63 -6.39
N ALA A 43 -12.37 10.25 -7.07
CA ALA A 43 -12.48 10.36 -8.53
C ALA A 43 -13.85 10.93 -8.92
N PRO A 44 -14.04 12.25 -8.81
CA PRO A 44 -15.34 12.87 -9.06
C PRO A 44 -15.71 12.79 -10.54
N ALA A 45 -17.01 12.62 -10.83
CA ALA A 45 -17.52 12.61 -12.20
C ALA A 45 -17.39 13.98 -12.88
N ILE A 46 -17.55 15.06 -12.09
CA ILE A 46 -17.35 16.43 -12.55
C ILE A 46 -15.98 16.92 -12.06
N PRO A 47 -15.08 17.39 -12.95
CA PRO A 47 -13.79 17.95 -12.56
C PRO A 47 -13.95 19.09 -11.54
N ARG A 48 -13.24 19.01 -10.42
CA ARG A 48 -13.30 20.02 -9.34
C ARG A 48 -12.16 21.04 -9.39
N PHE A 49 -11.02 20.66 -9.95
CA PHE A 49 -9.80 21.50 -9.94
C PHE A 49 -9.20 21.62 -11.34
N VAL A 50 -8.44 22.69 -11.55
CA VAL A 50 -7.74 22.94 -12.81
C VAL A 50 -6.84 21.76 -13.17
N GLY A 51 -6.93 21.31 -14.42
CA GLY A 51 -6.15 20.18 -14.93
C GLY A 51 -6.64 18.79 -14.46
N THR A 52 -7.79 18.70 -13.79
CA THR A 52 -8.45 17.41 -13.50
C THR A 52 -9.43 17.02 -14.61
N ARG A 53 -9.81 15.73 -14.67
CA ARG A 53 -10.72 15.16 -15.66
C ARG A 53 -11.77 14.27 -14.98
N PRO A 54 -12.93 14.00 -15.62
CA PRO A 54 -13.91 13.07 -15.09
C PRO A 54 -13.27 11.74 -14.69
N TYR A 55 -13.57 11.28 -13.47
CA TYR A 55 -13.05 10.04 -12.89
C TYR A 55 -11.52 9.96 -12.82
N GLY A 56 -10.82 11.09 -12.89
CA GLY A 56 -9.40 11.16 -12.59
C GLY A 56 -9.18 10.99 -11.09
N SER A 57 -8.27 10.10 -10.70
CA SER A 57 -7.87 9.90 -9.31
C SER A 57 -7.14 11.15 -8.78
N ILE A 58 -7.63 11.69 -7.67
CA ILE A 58 -7.07 12.84 -6.96
C ILE A 58 -6.73 12.36 -5.54
N PRO A 59 -5.45 12.32 -5.14
CA PRO A 59 -5.09 11.92 -3.79
C PRO A 59 -5.51 12.99 -2.79
N PHE A 60 -6.03 12.56 -1.64
CA PHE A 60 -6.45 13.43 -0.55
C PHE A 60 -5.91 13.00 0.81
N LEU A 61 -5.45 11.77 0.93
CA LEU A 61 -4.82 11.24 2.12
C LEU A 61 -3.64 10.34 1.72
N PHE A 62 -2.57 10.40 2.51
CA PHE A 62 -1.56 9.35 2.52
C PHE A 62 -1.24 8.95 3.95
N SER A 63 -0.76 7.72 4.11
CA SER A 63 -0.14 7.23 5.33
C SER A 63 1.28 6.76 5.04
N VAL A 64 2.19 6.94 6.00
CA VAL A 64 3.55 6.40 5.97
C VAL A 64 3.88 5.71 7.28
N HIS A 65 4.29 4.45 7.22
CA HIS A 65 4.94 3.75 8.33
C HIS A 65 6.44 3.59 8.05
N THR A 66 7.29 4.16 8.90
CA THR A 66 8.75 3.97 8.82
C THR A 66 9.18 2.85 9.76
N GLU A 67 9.90 1.87 9.23
CA GLU A 67 10.48 0.80 10.02
C GLU A 67 11.53 1.35 11.00
N GLY A 68 11.42 0.97 12.28
CA GLY A 68 12.34 1.33 13.34
C GLY A 68 12.72 0.10 14.18
N ILE A 69 13.76 0.23 15.00
CA ILE A 69 14.16 -0.83 15.93
C ILE A 69 13.19 -0.79 17.12
N GLY A 70 12.33 -1.79 17.22
CA GLY A 70 11.32 -1.92 18.30
C GLY A 70 9.98 -1.29 17.95
N THR A 71 9.94 0.01 17.65
CA THR A 71 8.69 0.71 17.29
C THR A 71 8.75 1.31 15.89
N HIS A 72 7.64 1.19 15.17
CA HIS A 72 7.43 1.85 13.88
C HIS A 72 6.95 3.28 14.11
N GLN A 73 7.39 4.21 13.26
CA GLN A 73 6.92 5.59 13.27
C GLN A 73 5.83 5.77 12.22
N HIS A 74 4.73 6.41 12.59
CA HIS A 74 3.61 6.72 11.70
C HIS A 74 3.53 8.22 11.44
N GLU A 75 3.31 8.60 10.18
CA GLU A 75 2.97 9.96 9.75
C GLU A 75 1.86 9.87 8.70
N ASP A 76 0.90 10.80 8.76
CA ASP A 76 -0.13 10.96 7.73
C ASP A 76 -0.32 12.43 7.33
N TYR A 77 -1.04 12.61 6.22
CA TYR A 77 -1.64 13.89 5.88
C TYR A 77 -3.01 13.63 5.25
N LEU A 78 -4.03 14.27 5.81
CA LEU A 78 -5.39 14.30 5.27
C LEU A 78 -5.74 15.74 4.87
N HIS A 79 -6.16 15.93 3.63
CA HIS A 79 -6.69 17.22 3.18
C HIS A 79 -8.16 17.36 3.57
N GLU A 80 -8.45 18.17 4.59
CA GLU A 80 -9.81 18.39 5.10
C GLU A 80 -10.55 19.56 4.42
N GLY A 81 -9.86 20.28 3.53
CA GLY A 81 -10.36 21.45 2.81
C GLY A 81 -11.15 21.11 1.55
N ALA A 82 -11.83 22.13 1.00
CA ALA A 82 -12.58 22.02 -0.26
C ALA A 82 -11.75 22.40 -1.50
N ASP A 83 -10.55 22.96 -1.28
CA ASP A 83 -9.57 23.32 -2.30
C ASP A 83 -8.81 22.11 -2.84
N ASP A 84 -7.87 22.36 -3.75
CA ASP A 84 -7.13 21.29 -4.42
C ASP A 84 -6.16 20.63 -3.43
N PRO A 85 -6.31 19.32 -3.12
CA PRO A 85 -5.47 18.65 -2.14
C PRO A 85 -4.03 18.47 -2.62
N ARG A 86 -3.80 18.45 -3.94
CA ARG A 86 -2.55 17.98 -4.55
C ARG A 86 -1.31 18.76 -4.11
N PRO A 87 -1.30 20.11 -4.08
CA PRO A 87 -0.09 20.87 -3.76
C PRO A 87 0.42 20.61 -2.34
N MET A 88 -0.47 20.69 -1.33
CA MET A 88 -0.09 20.47 0.06
C MET A 88 0.21 18.99 0.32
N LEU A 89 -0.59 18.08 -0.25
CA LEU A 89 -0.34 16.65 -0.14
C LEU A 89 1.05 16.28 -0.68
N ALA A 90 1.44 16.80 -1.84
CA ALA A 90 2.76 16.54 -2.41
C ALA A 90 3.90 17.09 -1.54
N GLU A 91 3.75 18.29 -0.97
CA GLU A 91 4.74 18.89 -0.07
C GLU A 91 4.96 18.01 1.18
N ARG A 92 3.87 17.61 1.83
CA ARG A 92 3.88 16.76 3.03
C ARG A 92 4.43 15.37 2.72
N LEU A 93 4.08 14.81 1.56
CA LEU A 93 4.60 13.53 1.08
C LEU A 93 6.12 13.56 0.88
N ILE A 94 6.63 14.61 0.23
CA ILE A 94 8.07 14.79 0.01
C ILE A 94 8.82 14.88 1.33
N GLN A 95 8.25 15.62 2.30
CA GLN A 95 8.81 15.73 3.64
C GLN A 95 8.85 14.37 4.35
N ALA A 96 7.74 13.64 4.39
CA ALA A 96 7.61 12.35 5.09
C ALA A 96 8.55 11.27 4.54
N LEU A 97 8.70 11.20 3.21
CA LEU A 97 9.50 10.16 2.55
C LEU A 97 11.00 10.48 2.50
N GLY A 98 11.39 11.73 2.73
CA GLY A 98 12.77 12.20 2.70
C GLY A 98 13.48 11.91 1.36
N THR A 99 14.81 11.78 1.40
CA THR A 99 15.65 11.68 0.19
C THR A 99 16.32 10.33 -0.04
N HIS A 100 16.28 9.40 0.93
CA HIS A 100 16.98 8.11 0.86
C HIS A 100 16.18 6.97 1.53
N GLY A 101 16.62 5.72 1.34
CA GLY A 101 15.96 4.51 1.81
C GLY A 101 14.84 4.04 0.87
N SER A 102 14.41 2.79 0.99
CA SER A 102 13.36 2.24 0.12
C SER A 102 11.96 2.64 0.55
N ILE A 103 11.06 2.71 -0.43
CA ILE A 103 9.64 2.98 -0.20
C ILE A 103 8.87 1.75 -0.65
N CYS A 104 8.44 0.94 0.31
CA CYS A 104 7.61 -0.23 0.07
C CYS A 104 6.16 0.23 -0.16
N VAL A 105 5.55 -0.25 -1.24
CA VAL A 105 4.13 -0.03 -1.54
C VAL A 105 3.51 -1.40 -1.78
N TYR A 106 2.21 -1.54 -1.51
CA TYR A 106 1.59 -2.83 -1.78
C TYR A 106 1.48 -3.09 -3.27
N SER A 107 1.10 -2.11 -4.09
CA SER A 107 0.80 -2.33 -5.51
C SER A 107 1.38 -1.24 -6.42
N LYS A 108 1.01 -1.28 -7.70
CA LYS A 108 1.36 -0.22 -8.66
C LYS A 108 0.47 1.03 -8.54
N PHE A 109 -0.55 1.00 -7.69
CA PHE A 109 -1.47 2.12 -7.55
C PHE A 109 -0.74 3.40 -7.09
N GLU A 110 0.11 3.28 -6.07
CA GLU A 110 0.88 4.40 -5.52
C GLU A 110 1.81 5.02 -6.57
N TYR A 111 2.37 4.18 -7.45
CA TYR A 111 3.18 4.63 -8.59
C TYR A 111 2.36 5.52 -9.54
N GLU A 112 1.13 5.13 -9.88
CA GLU A 112 0.25 5.92 -10.74
C GLU A 112 -0.21 7.22 -10.07
N VAL A 113 -0.48 7.20 -8.76
CA VAL A 113 -0.81 8.40 -7.98
C VAL A 113 0.33 9.41 -8.02
N ILE A 114 1.57 8.98 -7.75
CA ILE A 114 2.74 9.86 -7.76
C ILE A 114 3.03 10.36 -9.19
N ARG A 115 2.82 9.54 -10.22
CA ARG A 115 2.87 10.01 -11.62
C ARG A 115 1.84 11.08 -11.89
N GLY A 116 0.61 10.92 -11.42
CA GLY A 116 -0.43 11.94 -11.51
C GLY A 116 0.02 13.27 -10.89
N LEU A 117 0.62 13.22 -9.70
CA LEU A 117 1.18 14.39 -9.02
C LEU A 117 2.31 15.05 -9.81
N ILE A 118 3.21 14.30 -10.45
CA ILE A 118 4.28 14.84 -11.29
C ILE A 118 3.72 15.68 -12.45
N HIS A 119 2.67 15.20 -13.11
CA HIS A 119 2.05 15.93 -14.22
C HIS A 119 1.29 17.16 -13.71
N ALA A 120 0.60 17.04 -12.57
CA ALA A 120 -0.18 18.12 -11.99
C ALA A 120 0.69 19.24 -11.40
N LEU A 121 1.90 18.92 -10.92
CA LEU A 121 2.76 19.83 -10.17
C LEU A 121 4.18 19.87 -10.75
N PRO A 122 4.40 20.54 -11.91
CA PRO A 122 5.72 20.59 -12.56
C PRO A 122 6.83 21.12 -11.65
N GLY A 123 6.52 22.08 -10.76
CA GLY A 123 7.45 22.63 -9.77
C GLY A 123 7.88 21.67 -8.64
N ARG A 124 7.31 20.46 -8.59
CA ARG A 124 7.68 19.38 -7.65
C ARG A 124 8.10 18.09 -8.37
N ALA A 125 8.09 18.08 -9.71
CA ALA A 125 8.32 16.90 -10.52
C ALA A 125 9.63 16.18 -10.18
N GLU A 126 10.74 16.90 -10.00
CA GLU A 126 12.04 16.30 -9.72
C GLU A 126 12.06 15.52 -8.38
N ALA A 127 11.48 16.11 -7.33
CA ALA A 127 11.39 15.48 -6.02
C ALA A 127 10.49 14.23 -6.05
N LEU A 128 9.34 14.32 -6.71
CA LEU A 128 8.42 13.18 -6.89
C LEU A 128 9.02 12.08 -7.77
N GLN A 129 9.81 12.43 -8.79
CA GLN A 129 10.56 11.45 -9.59
C GLN A 129 11.63 10.72 -8.77
N ARG A 130 12.30 11.39 -7.81
CA ARG A 130 13.21 10.73 -6.87
C ARG A 130 12.46 9.69 -6.01
N ILE A 131 11.26 10.03 -5.54
CA ILE A 131 10.40 9.11 -4.80
C ILE A 131 10.04 7.90 -5.66
N LEU A 132 9.59 8.10 -6.90
CA LEU A 132 9.24 7.00 -7.81
C LEU A 132 10.36 5.96 -7.99
N ARG A 133 11.61 6.42 -8.07
CA ARG A 133 12.77 5.52 -8.26
C ARG A 133 13.07 4.64 -7.05
N ARG A 134 12.54 5.00 -5.88
CA ARG A 134 12.73 4.27 -4.62
C ARG A 134 11.58 3.31 -4.30
N LEU A 135 10.51 3.30 -5.11
CA LEU A 135 9.36 2.43 -4.90
C LEU A 135 9.73 0.96 -5.10
N VAL A 136 9.25 0.11 -4.19
CA VAL A 136 9.33 -1.35 -4.26
C VAL A 136 7.92 -1.92 -4.15
N ASP A 137 7.49 -2.64 -5.18
CA ASP A 137 6.16 -3.25 -5.30
C ASP A 137 6.15 -4.62 -4.60
N LEU A 138 5.60 -4.66 -3.38
CA LEU A 138 5.55 -5.86 -2.56
C LEU A 138 4.61 -6.92 -3.14
N HIS A 139 3.49 -6.53 -3.75
CA HIS A 139 2.58 -7.46 -4.42
C HIS A 139 3.27 -8.19 -5.57
N ALA A 140 4.07 -7.50 -6.38
CA ALA A 140 4.84 -8.13 -7.46
C ALA A 140 5.86 -9.14 -6.92
N VAL A 141 6.53 -8.83 -5.80
CA VAL A 141 7.45 -9.76 -5.13
C VAL A 141 6.71 -11.00 -4.66
N ILE A 142 5.64 -10.83 -3.88
CA ILE A 142 4.84 -11.96 -3.35
C ILE A 142 4.32 -12.80 -4.51
N ARG A 143 3.63 -12.20 -5.47
CA ARG A 143 3.02 -12.92 -6.60
C ARG A 143 4.03 -13.77 -7.39
N ARG A 144 5.29 -13.34 -7.47
CA ARG A 144 6.33 -14.04 -8.23
C ARG A 144 7.07 -15.09 -7.40
N HIS A 145 7.26 -14.86 -6.10
CA HIS A 145 8.22 -15.59 -5.27
C HIS A 145 7.60 -16.33 -4.08
N TYR A 146 6.36 -16.06 -3.71
CA TYR A 146 5.71 -16.62 -2.52
C TYR A 146 4.23 -16.94 -2.74
N TYR A 147 3.76 -18.06 -2.19
CA TYR A 147 2.33 -18.35 -2.13
C TYR A 147 1.98 -19.17 -0.89
N HIS A 148 0.92 -18.76 -0.20
CA HIS A 148 0.34 -19.52 0.91
C HIS A 148 -1.02 -20.10 0.50
N PRO A 149 -1.37 -21.36 0.84
CA PRO A 149 -2.68 -21.94 0.50
C PRO A 149 -3.88 -21.08 0.93
N ALA A 150 -3.79 -20.41 2.08
CA ALA A 150 -4.84 -19.52 2.60
C ALA A 150 -5.04 -18.25 1.77
N PHE A 151 -4.15 -17.92 0.82
CA PHE A 151 -4.38 -16.85 -0.16
C PHE A 151 -5.59 -17.16 -1.06
N ARG A 152 -5.95 -18.44 -1.23
CA ARG A 152 -7.09 -18.91 -2.04
C ARG A 152 -7.08 -18.33 -3.46
N GLY A 153 -5.88 -18.19 -4.04
CA GLY A 153 -5.67 -17.63 -5.38
C GLY A 153 -5.71 -16.10 -5.48
N SER A 154 -6.03 -15.39 -4.38
CA SER A 154 -5.98 -13.93 -4.30
C SER A 154 -4.64 -13.45 -3.77
N PHE A 155 -4.17 -12.32 -4.29
CA PHE A 155 -2.97 -11.64 -3.81
C PHE A 155 -3.31 -10.20 -3.38
N SER A 156 -4.56 -9.92 -3.01
CA SER A 156 -4.90 -8.64 -2.38
C SER A 156 -4.37 -8.59 -0.95
N LEU A 157 -4.10 -7.39 -0.42
CA LEU A 157 -3.59 -7.23 0.94
C LEU A 157 -4.53 -7.87 1.97
N LYS A 158 -5.84 -7.70 1.79
CA LYS A 158 -6.90 -8.31 2.61
C LYS A 158 -6.93 -9.83 2.60
N SER A 159 -6.39 -10.46 1.56
CA SER A 159 -6.25 -11.93 1.49
C SER A 159 -4.89 -12.43 1.99
N VAL A 160 -3.84 -11.61 1.83
CA VAL A 160 -2.47 -11.98 2.19
C VAL A 160 -2.20 -11.75 3.66
N LEU A 161 -2.66 -10.63 4.23
CA LEU A 161 -2.44 -10.24 5.61
C LEU A 161 -2.93 -11.31 6.61
N PRO A 162 -4.22 -11.70 6.65
CA PRO A 162 -4.70 -12.67 7.63
C PRO A 162 -4.18 -14.10 7.37
N ALA A 163 -3.57 -14.36 6.20
CA ALA A 163 -2.92 -15.63 5.93
C ALA A 163 -1.50 -15.71 6.52
N LEU A 164 -0.89 -14.58 6.85
CA LEU A 164 0.50 -14.48 7.31
C LEU A 164 0.63 -13.88 8.71
N THR A 165 -0.41 -13.23 9.21
CA THR A 165 -0.45 -12.49 10.48
C THR A 165 -1.83 -12.68 11.14
N ASP A 166 -1.96 -12.29 12.41
CA ASP A 166 -3.22 -12.32 13.14
C ASP A 166 -4.08 -11.05 12.89
N THR A 167 -3.59 -10.13 12.06
CA THR A 167 -4.23 -8.84 11.77
C THR A 167 -5.25 -8.99 10.64
N ASN A 168 -6.39 -8.31 10.79
CA ASN A 168 -7.42 -8.21 9.77
C ASN A 168 -8.03 -6.79 9.74
N TYR A 169 -9.19 -6.62 9.12
CA TYR A 169 -9.89 -5.34 8.94
C TYR A 169 -11.28 -5.34 9.59
N ASP A 170 -11.61 -6.36 10.38
CA ASP A 170 -12.97 -6.60 10.89
C ASP A 170 -13.41 -5.55 11.92
N ASP A 171 -12.44 -4.81 12.48
CA ASP A 171 -12.64 -3.75 13.48
C ASP A 171 -12.87 -2.35 12.89
N LEU A 172 -12.80 -2.18 11.56
CA LEU A 172 -12.88 -0.88 10.91
C LEU A 172 -14.23 -0.62 10.24
N SER A 173 -14.71 0.63 10.34
CA SER A 173 -15.94 1.09 9.67
C SER A 173 -15.75 1.32 8.16
N ILE A 174 -14.51 1.55 7.73
CA ILE A 174 -14.07 1.64 6.34
C ILE A 174 -13.20 0.42 6.07
N ALA A 175 -13.63 -0.39 5.11
CA ALA A 175 -12.96 -1.64 4.79
C ALA A 175 -12.55 -1.72 3.31
N ASP A 176 -12.76 -0.68 2.50
CA ASP A 176 -12.26 -0.58 1.13
C ASP A 176 -12.17 0.88 0.63
N GLY A 177 -11.33 1.11 -0.40
CA GLY A 177 -11.06 2.44 -0.95
C GLY A 177 -12.24 3.10 -1.69
N GLN A 178 -13.24 2.34 -2.17
CA GLN A 178 -14.43 2.95 -2.78
C GLN A 178 -15.28 3.62 -1.69
N LEU A 179 -15.50 2.91 -0.58
CA LEU A 179 -16.16 3.48 0.59
C LEU A 179 -15.37 4.67 1.15
N ALA A 180 -14.03 4.57 1.21
CA ALA A 180 -13.17 5.68 1.64
C ALA A 180 -13.40 6.94 0.79
N SER A 181 -13.40 6.82 -0.55
CA SER A 181 -13.67 7.94 -1.46
C SER A 181 -15.06 8.56 -1.24
N VAL A 182 -16.09 7.74 -1.04
CA VAL A 182 -17.47 8.25 -0.84
C VAL A 182 -17.59 8.96 0.50
N ARG A 183 -16.99 8.39 1.55
CA ARG A 183 -16.97 8.99 2.89
C ARG A 183 -16.24 10.32 2.88
N TYR A 184 -15.09 10.40 2.22
CA TYR A 184 -14.37 11.66 2.05
C TYR A 184 -15.22 12.73 1.38
N MET A 185 -15.88 12.41 0.27
CA MET A 185 -16.78 13.34 -0.42
C MET A 185 -17.93 13.82 0.48
N LYS A 186 -18.51 12.92 1.29
CA LYS A 186 -19.53 13.26 2.28
C LYS A 186 -19.01 14.24 3.33
N ALA A 187 -17.81 14.00 3.85
CA ALA A 187 -17.20 14.86 4.86
C ALA A 187 -16.93 16.28 4.36
N LEU A 188 -16.74 16.47 3.04
CA LEU A 188 -16.57 17.79 2.44
C LEU A 188 -17.87 18.58 2.27
N THR A 189 -19.04 17.94 2.42
CA THR A 189 -20.35 18.57 2.16
C THR A 189 -21.30 18.55 3.35
N THR A 190 -20.98 17.80 4.41
CA THR A 190 -21.82 17.73 5.61
C THR A 190 -21.63 18.98 6.47
N ASP A 191 -22.73 19.52 6.98
CA ASP A 191 -22.72 20.60 7.98
C ASP A 191 -22.59 20.06 9.43
N ASP A 192 -22.67 18.74 9.60
CA ASP A 192 -22.45 18.08 10.90
C ASP A 192 -20.95 17.90 11.17
N GLU A 193 -20.41 18.80 11.97
CA GLU A 193 -19.00 18.79 12.36
C GLU A 193 -18.58 17.56 13.18
N ALA A 194 -19.49 16.92 13.91
CA ALA A 194 -19.18 15.69 14.64
C ALA A 194 -19.05 14.51 13.67
N GLU A 195 -19.98 14.41 12.71
CA GLU A 195 -19.89 13.43 11.62
C GLU A 195 -18.64 13.64 10.78
N ARG A 196 -18.33 14.89 10.41
CA ARG A 196 -17.14 15.24 9.62
C ARG A 196 -15.85 14.75 10.29
N ARG A 197 -15.69 15.04 11.59
CA ARG A 197 -14.53 14.58 12.37
C ARG A 197 -14.46 13.06 12.48
N ALA A 198 -15.60 12.39 12.68
CA ALA A 198 -15.65 10.94 12.75
C ALA A 198 -15.19 10.30 11.43
N ILE A 199 -15.70 10.77 10.29
CA ILE A 199 -15.29 10.28 8.97
C ILE A 199 -13.79 10.45 8.74
N PHE A 200 -13.23 11.63 9.06
CA PHE A 200 -11.81 11.87 8.91
C PHE A 200 -10.93 11.01 9.83
N GLY A 201 -11.41 10.73 11.05
CA GLY A 201 -10.76 9.77 11.96
C GLY A 201 -10.74 8.36 11.37
N ASP A 202 -11.88 7.89 10.86
CA ASP A 202 -12.01 6.57 10.24
C ASP A 202 -11.12 6.42 8.99
N LEU A 203 -11.03 7.46 8.16
CA LEU A 203 -10.16 7.48 6.98
C LEU A 203 -8.68 7.36 7.35
N ARG A 204 -8.22 8.12 8.36
CA ARG A 204 -6.85 8.02 8.87
C ARG A 204 -6.56 6.62 9.42
N ALA A 205 -7.48 6.05 10.21
CA ALA A 205 -7.33 4.72 10.79
C ALA A 205 -7.23 3.63 9.71
N TYR A 206 -8.05 3.71 8.65
CA TYR A 206 -8.02 2.77 7.52
C TYR A 206 -6.69 2.84 6.75
N CYS A 207 -6.25 4.03 6.34
CA CYS A 207 -5.00 4.18 5.59
C CYS A 207 -3.75 3.84 6.46
N ALA A 208 -3.81 4.12 7.76
CA ALA A 208 -2.80 3.67 8.71
C ALA A 208 -2.76 2.13 8.83
N ARG A 209 -3.92 1.45 8.81
CA ARG A 209 -3.99 -0.02 8.79
C ARG A 209 -3.35 -0.60 7.54
N ASP A 210 -3.57 -0.02 6.36
CA ASP A 210 -2.98 -0.51 5.11
C ASP A 210 -1.44 -0.42 5.11
N THR A 211 -0.89 0.69 5.61
CA THR A 211 0.57 0.82 5.78
C THR A 211 1.14 -0.06 6.89
N MET A 212 0.44 -0.29 8.00
CA MET A 212 0.89 -1.27 9.00
C MET A 212 0.83 -2.70 8.47
N ALA A 213 -0.23 -3.04 7.73
CA ALA A 213 -0.39 -4.34 7.10
C ALA A 213 0.77 -4.66 6.13
N THR A 214 1.25 -3.68 5.37
CA THR A 214 2.42 -3.85 4.51
C THR A 214 3.72 -4.07 5.30
N VAL A 215 3.90 -3.41 6.46
CA VAL A 215 5.01 -3.69 7.40
C VAL A 215 4.96 -5.15 7.86
N GLU A 216 3.81 -5.60 8.36
CA GLU A 216 3.67 -6.96 8.91
C GLU A 216 3.84 -8.04 7.84
N VAL A 217 3.26 -7.84 6.65
CA VAL A 217 3.42 -8.76 5.52
C VAL A 217 4.87 -8.83 5.10
N LEU A 218 5.57 -7.70 4.96
CA LEU A 218 6.99 -7.72 4.62
C LEU A 218 7.82 -8.44 5.69
N ALA A 219 7.53 -8.22 6.97
CA ALA A 219 8.20 -8.91 8.07
C ALA A 219 7.96 -10.43 8.03
N ALA A 220 6.72 -10.87 7.75
CA ALA A 220 6.39 -12.27 7.59
C ALA A 220 7.14 -12.90 6.40
N ILE A 221 7.18 -12.21 5.26
CA ILE A 221 7.88 -12.66 4.05
C ILE A 221 9.40 -12.74 4.28
N ARG A 222 10.01 -11.77 4.97
CA ARG A 222 11.43 -11.82 5.37
C ARG A 222 11.74 -13.03 6.26
N ARG A 223 10.90 -13.31 7.26
CA ARG A 223 11.06 -14.50 8.11
C ARG A 223 11.01 -15.79 7.29
N ARG A 224 10.05 -15.91 6.36
CA ARG A 224 9.93 -17.08 5.46
C ARG A 224 11.14 -17.24 4.53
N ALA A 225 11.70 -16.14 4.04
CA ALA A 225 12.89 -16.15 3.19
C ALA A 225 14.14 -16.68 3.93
N SER A 226 14.27 -16.39 5.23
CA SER A 226 15.41 -16.81 6.06
C SER A 226 15.32 -18.23 6.63
N MET A 227 14.17 -18.91 6.51
CA MET A 227 14.01 -20.27 7.01
C MET A 227 14.71 -21.27 6.07
N PRO A 228 15.48 -22.25 6.59
CA PRO A 228 16.03 -23.31 5.76
C PRO A 228 14.89 -24.01 5.04
N GLN A 229 14.95 -24.07 3.70
CA GLN A 229 14.01 -24.89 2.96
C GLN A 229 14.27 -26.34 3.38
N ALA A 230 13.28 -27.00 3.98
CA ALA A 230 13.37 -28.44 4.23
C ALA A 230 13.69 -29.08 2.88
N GLU A 231 14.85 -29.74 2.79
CA GLU A 231 15.30 -30.46 1.61
C GLU A 231 14.17 -31.39 1.15
N SER A 232 13.38 -30.95 0.18
CA SER A 232 12.56 -31.87 -0.60
C SER A 232 13.52 -32.47 -1.60
N GLN A 233 14.22 -33.49 -1.13
CA GLN A 233 14.91 -34.44 -1.98
C GLN A 233 13.94 -34.90 -3.09
N GLN A 234 14.52 -34.97 -4.30
CA GLN A 234 14.09 -35.77 -5.45
C GLN A 234 13.02 -35.19 -6.40
N GLN A 235 13.56 -34.78 -7.55
CA GLN A 235 13.23 -35.22 -8.91
C GLN A 235 11.98 -34.66 -9.63
N GLU A 236 12.31 -34.10 -10.81
CA GLU A 236 11.50 -33.77 -12.01
C GLU A 236 10.62 -32.51 -12.04
#